data_AF-A0A1I7JYD7-F1
#
_entry.id   AF-A0A1I7JYD7-F1
#
_cell.length_a   1.000
_cell.length_b   1.000
_cell.length_c   1.000
_cell.angle_alpha   90.00
_cell.angle_beta   90.00
_cell.angle_gamma   90.00
#
_symmetry.space_group_name_H-M   'P 1'
#
loop_
_entity.id
_entity.type
_entity.pdbx_description
1 polymer ?
#
loop_
_entity_poly.entity_id
_entity_poly.type
_entity_poly.pdbx_seq_one_letter_code
_entity_poly.pdbx_strand_id
1 'polypeptide(L)'
;MSLQSQDIIRRSATNSLTPAPRVRDHQQEVAKLIDVTTCIGCKACQVACSEWNDIRDEIGHNVGVYDNPADLTAKSWTVMRFSEVEENGKLEWLIRKDGCMHCADPGCLKACPAEGAIIQYANGIVDFQSEHCIGCGYCIAGCPFNVPRINKEDNRAYKCTLCVDRVGVGQEPACVKICPTGAIHFGSKQDMKALAAERVEELKGRGYDNAGLYDPEGVGGTHVMYVLHHANKPQLYHGLPDNPTISPTITFWKGIWKPLAVIGFAATFAASIFHYVGIGPNRVSREEEESALEDIDSGNSDCGETKK
;
A
#
# COMPACT_ATOMS: atom_id res chain seq x y z
N MET A 1 -11.53 -12.62 -10.47
CA MET A 1 -10.85 -13.30 -11.61
C MET A 1 -9.44 -12.73 -11.77
N SER A 2 -8.51 -13.14 -10.89
CA SER A 2 -7.22 -12.47 -10.71
C SER A 2 -6.04 -13.06 -11.50
N LEU A 3 -6.17 -14.25 -12.10
CA LEU A 3 -5.02 -15.00 -12.66
C LEU A 3 -5.14 -15.31 -14.16
N GLN A 4 -6.24 -14.91 -14.80
CA GLN A 4 -6.57 -15.20 -16.20
C GLN A 4 -5.55 -14.60 -17.18
N SER A 5 -4.94 -13.48 -16.83
CA SER A 5 -3.91 -12.80 -17.63
C SER A 5 -2.56 -13.54 -17.61
N GLN A 6 -2.31 -14.41 -16.62
CA GLN A 6 -1.10 -15.23 -16.49
C GLN A 6 0.21 -14.42 -16.51
N ASP A 7 0.20 -13.20 -16.02
CA ASP A 7 1.31 -12.22 -16.00
C ASP A 7 1.50 -11.58 -14.62
N ILE A 8 1.15 -12.31 -13.55
CA ILE A 8 1.18 -11.80 -12.17
C ILE A 8 2.56 -12.02 -11.55
N ILE A 9 3.39 -10.99 -11.50
CA ILE A 9 4.78 -11.08 -11.01
C ILE A 9 4.87 -11.09 -9.48
N ARG A 10 3.90 -10.50 -8.77
CA ARG A 10 3.79 -10.56 -7.30
C ARG A 10 2.34 -10.64 -6.84
N ARG A 11 2.14 -11.32 -5.72
CA ARG A 11 0.83 -11.57 -5.12
C ARG A 11 0.92 -11.52 -3.59
N SER A 12 0.03 -10.78 -2.94
CA SER A 12 0.04 -10.63 -1.48
C SER A 12 -0.16 -11.96 -0.75
N ALA A 13 0.45 -12.06 0.44
CA ALA A 13 0.40 -13.22 1.34
C ALA A 13 0.58 -14.59 0.66
N THR A 14 1.37 -14.63 -0.41
CA THR A 14 1.67 -15.86 -1.16
C THR A 14 3.09 -16.33 -0.82
N ASN A 15 3.27 -17.63 -0.57
CA ASN A 15 4.59 -18.19 -0.30
C ASN A 15 5.49 -18.10 -1.54
N SER A 16 6.77 -17.81 -1.36
CA SER A 16 7.74 -17.69 -2.45
C SER A 16 7.96 -18.99 -3.24
N LEU A 17 7.69 -20.15 -2.64
CA LEU A 17 7.76 -21.47 -3.29
C LEU A 17 6.56 -21.75 -4.20
N THR A 18 5.46 -21.01 -4.06
CA THR A 18 4.23 -21.17 -4.83
C THR A 18 3.86 -19.85 -5.52
N PRO A 19 4.69 -19.36 -6.47
CA PRO A 19 4.44 -18.08 -7.14
C PRO A 19 3.15 -18.11 -7.97
N ALA A 20 2.57 -16.94 -8.20
CA ALA A 20 1.42 -16.79 -9.09
C ALA A 20 1.80 -17.10 -10.56
N PRO A 21 0.82 -17.51 -11.40
CA PRO A 21 1.04 -17.68 -12.84
C PRO A 21 1.55 -16.40 -13.50
N ARG A 22 2.71 -16.51 -14.17
CA ARG A 22 3.42 -15.39 -14.80
C ARG A 22 4.11 -15.76 -16.12
N VAL A 23 3.59 -16.75 -16.84
CA VAL A 23 4.18 -17.22 -18.10
C VAL A 23 4.12 -16.17 -19.22
N ARG A 24 3.25 -15.15 -19.10
CA ARG A 24 3.08 -14.04 -20.05
C ARG A 24 3.74 -12.76 -19.56
N ASP A 25 4.92 -12.86 -18.96
CA ASP A 25 5.66 -11.75 -18.35
C ASP A 25 6.51 -10.93 -19.33
N HIS A 26 6.66 -11.37 -20.58
CA HIS A 26 7.32 -10.60 -21.64
C HIS A 26 6.43 -9.44 -22.12
N GLN A 27 6.31 -8.41 -21.28
CA GLN A 27 5.57 -7.18 -21.52
C GLN A 27 6.45 -5.97 -21.22
N GLN A 28 6.15 -4.85 -21.89
CA GLN A 28 6.81 -3.59 -21.60
C GLN A 28 6.24 -2.99 -20.32
N GLU A 29 7.11 -2.56 -19.41
CA GLU A 29 6.70 -1.74 -18.26
C GLU A 29 6.09 -0.43 -18.76
N VAL A 30 4.91 -0.08 -18.27
CA VAL A 30 4.25 1.20 -18.57
C VAL A 30 4.45 2.18 -17.44
N ALA A 31 4.46 3.48 -17.73
CA ALA A 31 4.46 4.50 -16.69
C ALA A 31 3.63 5.70 -17.08
N LYS A 32 3.15 6.41 -16.05
CA LYS A 32 2.56 7.73 -16.15
C LYS A 32 3.58 8.77 -15.66
N LEU A 33 3.94 9.72 -16.51
CA LEU A 33 4.77 10.85 -16.12
C LEU A 33 3.88 12.07 -15.86
N ILE A 34 4.02 12.69 -14.70
CA ILE A 34 3.29 13.91 -14.34
C ILE A 34 4.30 15.06 -14.25
N ASP A 35 4.30 15.90 -15.26
CA ASP A 35 5.07 17.14 -15.25
C ASP A 35 4.30 18.22 -14.46
N VAL A 36 4.70 18.49 -13.23
CA VAL A 36 4.03 19.51 -12.41
C VAL A 36 4.29 20.91 -12.94
N THR A 37 5.30 21.10 -13.79
CA THR A 37 5.69 22.40 -14.33
C THR A 37 4.78 22.91 -15.45
N THR A 38 3.94 22.02 -15.98
CA THR A 38 2.91 22.31 -16.99
C THR A 38 1.50 22.09 -16.44
N CYS A 39 1.38 21.73 -15.16
CA CYS A 39 0.09 21.54 -14.50
C CYS A 39 -0.56 22.89 -14.16
N ILE A 40 -1.83 23.04 -14.53
CA ILE A 40 -2.62 24.25 -14.28
C ILE A 40 -3.68 24.08 -13.18
N GLY A 41 -3.66 22.98 -12.44
CA GLY A 41 -4.60 22.76 -11.33
C GLY A 41 -6.08 22.65 -11.70
N CYS A 42 -6.42 22.39 -12.97
CA CYS A 42 -7.80 22.39 -13.46
C CYS A 42 -8.72 21.29 -12.89
N LYS A 43 -8.15 20.27 -12.22
CA LYS A 43 -8.86 19.09 -11.70
C LYS A 43 -9.59 18.22 -12.73
N ALA A 44 -9.39 18.43 -14.03
CA ALA A 44 -9.96 17.57 -15.08
C ALA A 44 -9.59 16.08 -14.88
N CYS A 45 -8.39 15.82 -14.37
CA CYS A 45 -7.93 14.47 -14.03
C CYS A 45 -8.71 13.80 -12.89
N GLN A 46 -9.27 14.57 -11.95
CA GLN A 46 -10.17 14.06 -10.91
C GLN A 46 -11.50 13.65 -11.53
N VAL A 47 -12.10 14.57 -12.30
CA VAL A 47 -13.40 14.36 -12.95
C VAL A 47 -13.38 13.14 -13.87
N ALA A 48 -12.39 13.05 -14.78
CA ALA A 48 -12.28 11.91 -15.68
C ALA A 48 -11.98 10.59 -14.96
N CYS A 49 -11.24 10.62 -13.85
CA CYS A 49 -11.01 9.42 -13.05
C CYS A 49 -12.33 8.94 -12.43
N SER A 50 -13.11 9.84 -11.84
CA SER A 50 -14.40 9.51 -11.23
C SER A 50 -15.43 9.08 -12.27
N GLU A 51 -15.47 9.75 -13.42
CA GLU A 51 -16.36 9.43 -14.53
C GLU A 51 -16.08 8.02 -15.07
N TRP A 52 -14.84 7.74 -15.46
CA TRP A 52 -14.47 6.44 -16.04
C TRP A 52 -14.66 5.26 -15.09
N ASN A 53 -14.35 5.46 -13.80
CA ASN A 53 -14.40 4.37 -12.81
C ASN A 53 -15.76 4.29 -12.09
N ASP A 54 -16.78 5.01 -12.55
CA ASP A 54 -18.14 4.98 -12.00
C ASP A 54 -18.22 5.26 -10.49
N ILE A 55 -17.40 6.19 -9.99
CA ILE A 55 -17.37 6.60 -8.59
C ILE A 55 -17.73 8.07 -8.41
N ARG A 56 -18.46 8.39 -7.36
CA ARG A 56 -18.80 9.77 -6.95
C ARG A 56 -18.57 9.89 -5.45
N ASP A 57 -17.80 10.89 -5.06
CA ASP A 57 -17.61 11.23 -3.65
C ASP A 57 -18.70 12.20 -3.19
N GLU A 58 -18.76 12.45 -1.89
CA GLU A 58 -19.67 13.44 -1.32
C GLU A 58 -19.34 14.87 -1.79
N ILE A 59 -20.36 15.74 -1.80
CA ILE A 59 -20.14 17.17 -2.00
C ILE A 59 -19.50 17.72 -0.72
N GLY A 60 -18.20 18.00 -0.79
CA GLY A 60 -17.45 18.54 0.33
C GLY A 60 -17.71 20.03 0.61
N HIS A 61 -16.90 20.59 1.51
CA HIS A 61 -16.95 22.01 1.88
C HIS A 61 -15.65 22.72 1.50
N ASN A 62 -15.70 24.04 1.35
CA ASN A 62 -14.49 24.85 1.23
C ASN A 62 -13.98 25.22 2.64
N VAL A 63 -12.68 25.01 2.88
CA VAL A 63 -12.02 25.31 4.18
C VAL A 63 -10.92 26.38 4.05
N GLY A 64 -11.01 27.24 3.03
CA GLY A 64 -10.05 28.30 2.77
C GLY A 64 -8.94 27.95 1.77
N VAL A 65 -8.99 26.77 1.15
CA VAL A 65 -8.04 26.32 0.11
C VAL A 65 -8.77 25.79 -1.12
N TYR A 66 -8.03 25.63 -2.22
CA TYR A 66 -8.57 25.09 -3.48
C TYR A 66 -8.71 23.58 -3.47
N ASP A 67 -7.97 22.86 -2.60
CA ASP A 67 -7.99 21.41 -2.45
C ASP A 67 -9.41 20.92 -2.16
N ASN A 68 -9.97 20.14 -3.09
CA ASN A 68 -11.30 19.53 -2.93
C ASN A 68 -11.46 18.38 -3.94
N PRO A 69 -11.76 17.14 -3.51
CA PRO A 69 -11.80 16.68 -2.11
C PRO A 69 -10.48 16.92 -1.37
N ALA A 70 -10.54 17.08 -0.03
CA ALA A 70 -9.38 17.44 0.78
C ALA A 70 -8.33 16.32 0.88
N ASP A 71 -8.75 15.07 0.70
CA ASP A 71 -7.87 13.91 0.66
C ASP A 71 -8.39 12.86 -0.33
N LEU A 72 -7.55 11.87 -0.62
CA LEU A 72 -7.99 10.63 -1.28
C LEU A 72 -9.07 9.95 -0.43
N THR A 73 -10.03 9.33 -1.10
CA THR A 73 -11.07 8.51 -0.46
C THR A 73 -11.28 7.23 -1.27
N ALA A 74 -12.17 6.35 -0.80
CA ALA A 74 -12.58 5.20 -1.60
C ALA A 74 -13.35 5.59 -2.88
N LYS A 75 -13.84 6.83 -2.99
CA LYS A 75 -14.57 7.38 -4.16
C LYS A 75 -13.79 8.49 -4.89
N SER A 76 -12.62 8.87 -4.37
CA SER A 76 -11.70 9.87 -4.95
C SER A 76 -10.28 9.30 -5.04
N TRP A 77 -10.01 8.59 -6.13
CA TRP A 77 -8.76 7.83 -6.32
C TRP A 77 -7.56 8.67 -6.74
N THR A 78 -7.80 9.94 -7.07
CA THR A 78 -6.77 10.95 -7.31
C THR A 78 -7.32 12.32 -6.94
N VAL A 79 -6.47 13.18 -6.39
CA VAL A 79 -6.82 14.56 -6.02
C VAL A 79 -5.68 15.50 -6.41
N MET A 80 -6.01 16.76 -6.73
CA MET A 80 -5.03 17.82 -6.90
C MET A 80 -4.72 18.44 -5.55
N ARG A 81 -3.43 18.55 -5.25
CA ARG A 81 -2.90 19.17 -4.04
C ARG A 81 -2.21 20.48 -4.40
N PHE A 82 -2.54 21.53 -3.67
CA PHE A 82 -2.02 22.87 -3.91
C PHE A 82 -1.09 23.29 -2.76
N SER A 83 -0.04 24.05 -3.07
CA SER A 83 0.91 24.57 -2.09
C SER A 83 1.40 25.94 -2.55
N GLU A 84 1.11 26.97 -1.75
CA GLU A 84 1.67 28.30 -1.90
C GLU A 84 2.98 28.34 -1.10
N VAL A 85 4.09 28.64 -1.77
CA VAL A 85 5.42 28.68 -1.15
C VAL A 85 6.17 29.93 -1.60
N GLU A 86 7.06 30.44 -0.76
CA GLU A 86 8.00 31.49 -1.15
C GLU A 86 9.38 30.86 -1.39
N GLU A 87 9.78 30.77 -2.66
CA GLU A 87 11.10 30.28 -3.05
C GLU A 87 11.83 31.37 -3.85
N ASN A 88 13.13 31.56 -3.57
CA ASN A 88 13.97 32.59 -4.20
C ASN A 88 13.36 34.01 -4.18
N GLY A 89 12.63 34.34 -3.10
CA GLY A 89 11.99 35.66 -2.92
C GLY A 89 10.78 35.91 -3.82
N LYS A 90 10.18 34.86 -4.39
CA LYS A 90 8.96 34.93 -5.21
C LYS A 90 7.92 33.94 -4.70
N LEU A 91 6.65 34.33 -4.81
CA LEU A 91 5.54 33.41 -4.60
C LEU A 91 5.49 32.40 -5.75
N GLU A 92 5.49 31.13 -5.40
CA GLU A 92 5.22 30.02 -6.32
C GLU A 92 3.97 29.27 -5.87
N TRP A 93 3.16 28.88 -6.85
CA TRP A 93 2.01 28.02 -6.60
C TRP A 93 2.30 26.63 -7.17
N LEU A 94 2.72 25.72 -6.29
CA LEU A 94 3.10 24.37 -6.65
C LEU A 94 1.87 23.46 -6.59
N ILE A 95 1.54 22.87 -7.74
CA ILE A 95 0.31 22.08 -7.89
C ILE A 95 0.69 20.66 -8.31
N ARG A 96 0.30 19.68 -7.50
CA ARG A 96 0.63 18.26 -7.74
C ARG A 96 -0.61 17.40 -7.76
N LYS A 97 -0.73 16.57 -8.79
CA LYS A 97 -1.71 15.48 -8.82
C LYS A 97 -1.24 14.36 -7.91
N ASP A 98 -2.05 13.95 -6.95
CA ASP A 98 -1.75 12.89 -5.98
C ASP A 98 -2.58 11.62 -6.21
N GLY A 99 -2.02 10.48 -5.83
CA GLY A 99 -2.64 9.16 -6.00
C GLY A 99 -1.62 8.01 -5.92
N CYS A 100 -2.02 6.80 -6.33
CA CYS A 100 -1.12 5.65 -6.30
C CYS A 100 0.12 5.85 -7.18
N MET A 101 1.29 5.56 -6.60
CA MET A 101 2.58 5.61 -7.31
C MET A 101 2.88 4.35 -8.12
N HIS A 102 2.10 3.26 -7.93
CA HIS A 102 2.34 1.95 -8.54
C HIS A 102 3.82 1.55 -8.40
N CYS A 103 4.28 1.45 -7.15
CA CYS A 103 5.69 1.23 -6.84
C CYS A 103 6.20 -0.10 -7.39
N ALA A 104 7.46 -0.13 -7.80
CA ALA A 104 8.11 -1.35 -8.25
C ALA A 104 8.25 -2.36 -7.12
N ASP A 105 8.50 -1.96 -5.86
CA ASP A 105 8.37 -2.75 -4.62
C ASP A 105 7.22 -2.18 -3.75
N PRO A 106 5.96 -2.63 -3.96
CA PRO A 106 4.80 -2.07 -3.29
C PRO A 106 4.69 -2.49 -1.83
N GLY A 107 4.92 -1.55 -0.92
CA GLY A 107 4.74 -1.77 0.53
C GLY A 107 3.32 -2.18 0.93
N CYS A 108 2.29 -1.74 0.19
CA CYS A 108 0.92 -2.20 0.41
C CYS A 108 0.76 -3.71 0.18
N LEU A 109 1.38 -4.27 -0.87
CA LEU A 109 1.38 -5.70 -1.17
C LEU A 109 2.15 -6.47 -0.10
N LYS A 110 3.34 -5.98 0.30
CA LYS A 110 4.19 -6.59 1.32
C LYS A 110 3.51 -6.66 2.69
N ALA A 111 2.74 -5.63 3.06
CA ALA A 111 2.03 -5.57 4.33
C ALA A 111 0.72 -6.40 4.35
N CYS A 112 0.10 -6.63 3.19
CA CYS A 112 -1.21 -7.26 3.11
C CYS A 112 -1.18 -8.72 3.58
N PRO A 113 -2.04 -9.11 4.54
CA PRO A 113 -2.10 -10.47 5.07
C PRO A 113 -3.06 -11.38 4.30
N ALA A 114 -3.89 -10.81 3.41
CA ALA A 114 -4.89 -11.56 2.66
C ALA A 114 -4.28 -12.02 1.32
N GLU A 115 -4.39 -13.32 1.08
CA GLU A 115 -3.83 -13.96 -0.10
C GLU A 115 -4.50 -13.44 -1.37
N GLY A 116 -3.72 -12.90 -2.30
CA GLY A 116 -4.25 -12.44 -3.59
C GLY A 116 -5.00 -11.11 -3.59
N ALA A 117 -5.24 -10.47 -2.45
CA ALA A 117 -5.93 -9.19 -2.36
C ALA A 117 -5.19 -8.03 -3.05
N ILE A 118 -3.87 -8.13 -3.19
CA ILE A 118 -3.06 -7.16 -3.92
C ILE A 118 -2.12 -7.91 -4.86
N ILE A 119 -2.11 -7.51 -6.12
CA ILE A 119 -1.28 -8.11 -7.17
C ILE A 119 -0.45 -7.04 -7.89
N GLN A 120 0.63 -7.49 -8.51
CA GLN A 120 1.45 -6.69 -9.42
C GLN A 120 1.54 -7.42 -10.75
N TYR A 121 1.10 -6.76 -11.82
CA TYR A 121 1.20 -7.24 -13.21
C TYR A 121 2.62 -7.03 -13.75
N ALA A 122 2.98 -7.79 -14.80
CA ALA A 122 4.29 -7.71 -15.45
C ALA A 122 4.60 -6.31 -16.02
N ASN A 123 3.59 -5.57 -16.48
CA ASN A 123 3.74 -4.19 -16.96
C ASN A 123 3.92 -3.15 -15.82
N GLY A 124 3.91 -3.58 -14.56
CA GLY A 124 4.15 -2.74 -13.38
C GLY A 124 2.91 -2.23 -12.65
N ILE A 125 1.71 -2.47 -13.18
CA ILE A 125 0.47 -2.06 -12.50
C ILE A 125 0.32 -2.84 -11.20
N VAL A 126 0.25 -2.13 -10.08
CA VAL A 126 -0.20 -2.66 -8.78
C VAL A 126 -1.71 -2.46 -8.63
N ASP A 127 -2.47 -3.52 -8.39
CA ASP A 127 -3.94 -3.46 -8.34
C ASP A 127 -4.54 -4.28 -7.19
N PHE A 128 -5.78 -3.96 -6.81
CA PHE A 128 -6.50 -4.59 -5.69
C PHE A 128 -7.58 -5.54 -6.20
N GLN A 129 -7.48 -6.81 -5.78
CA GLN A 129 -8.49 -7.83 -6.07
C GLN A 129 -9.49 -7.89 -4.91
N SER A 130 -10.55 -7.08 -5.03
CA SER A 130 -11.55 -6.85 -3.99
C SER A 130 -12.18 -8.13 -3.42
N GLU A 131 -12.27 -9.21 -4.20
CA GLU A 131 -12.80 -10.50 -3.76
C GLU A 131 -12.02 -11.12 -2.58
N HIS A 132 -10.72 -10.80 -2.46
CA HIS A 132 -9.86 -11.30 -1.38
C HIS A 132 -9.64 -10.27 -0.26
N CYS A 133 -10.12 -9.04 -0.41
CA CYS A 133 -9.86 -7.98 0.57
C CYS A 133 -10.70 -8.19 1.84
N ILE A 134 -10.04 -8.16 3.01
CA ILE A 134 -10.65 -8.35 4.33
C ILE A 134 -10.77 -7.05 5.16
N GLY A 135 -10.48 -5.89 4.58
CA GLY A 135 -10.66 -4.60 5.26
C GLY A 135 -9.69 -4.25 6.40
N CYS A 136 -8.64 -5.05 6.64
CA CYS A 136 -7.75 -4.88 7.80
C CYS A 136 -6.93 -3.57 7.86
N GLY A 137 -6.86 -2.80 6.77
CA GLY A 137 -6.12 -1.53 6.74
C GLY A 137 -4.58 -1.62 6.71
N TYR A 138 -3.97 -2.82 6.75
CA TYR A 138 -2.50 -2.96 6.74
C TYR A 138 -1.83 -2.37 5.50
N CYS A 139 -2.54 -2.33 4.37
CA CYS A 139 -2.05 -1.70 3.15
C CYS A 139 -1.88 -0.18 3.30
N ILE A 140 -2.64 0.48 4.18
CA ILE A 140 -2.51 1.91 4.50
C ILE A 140 -1.17 2.15 5.20
N ALA A 141 -0.94 1.46 6.33
CA ALA A 141 0.30 1.58 7.09
C ALA A 141 1.53 1.10 6.29
N GLY A 142 1.36 0.15 5.38
CA GLY A 142 2.41 -0.35 4.51
C GLY A 142 2.76 0.58 3.35
N CYS A 143 1.91 1.53 2.99
CA CYS A 143 2.14 2.41 1.84
C CYS A 143 2.97 3.63 2.25
N PRO A 144 4.19 3.83 1.72
CA PRO A 144 5.02 5.00 2.05
C PRO A 144 4.40 6.34 1.63
N PHE A 145 3.40 6.29 0.76
CA PHE A 145 2.69 7.44 0.21
C PHE A 145 1.29 7.63 0.79
N ASN A 146 0.89 6.80 1.77
CA ASN A 146 -0.44 6.85 2.39
C ASN A 146 -1.60 6.91 1.37
N VAL A 147 -1.62 6.01 0.39
CA VAL A 147 -2.59 6.04 -0.72
C VAL A 147 -3.87 5.24 -0.49
N PRO A 148 -3.83 3.97 -0.01
CA PRO A 148 -5.05 3.17 0.09
C PRO A 148 -6.09 3.81 1.01
N ARG A 149 -7.37 3.69 0.65
CA ARG A 149 -8.49 4.17 1.47
C ARG A 149 -9.54 3.08 1.60
N ILE A 150 -10.09 2.88 2.80
CA ILE A 150 -11.14 1.88 3.05
C ILE A 150 -12.50 2.48 2.71
N ASN A 151 -13.30 1.77 1.92
CA ASN A 151 -14.71 2.07 1.74
C ASN A 151 -15.49 1.55 2.95
N LYS A 152 -16.29 2.42 3.56
CA LYS A 152 -17.11 2.06 4.73
C LYS A 152 -18.32 1.20 4.35
N GLU A 153 -18.74 1.22 3.08
CA GLU A 153 -19.92 0.49 2.60
C GLU A 153 -19.67 -1.01 2.46
N ASP A 154 -18.45 -1.40 2.04
CA ASP A 154 -18.12 -2.79 1.71
C ASP A 154 -16.88 -3.33 2.46
N ASN A 155 -16.25 -2.50 3.30
CA ASN A 155 -15.04 -2.78 4.07
C ASN A 155 -13.83 -3.21 3.21
N ARG A 156 -13.69 -2.67 2.00
CA ARG A 156 -12.56 -2.96 1.11
C ARG A 156 -11.72 -1.72 0.83
N ALA A 157 -10.45 -1.95 0.57
CA ALA A 157 -9.54 -0.87 0.18
C ALA A 157 -9.70 -0.57 -1.32
N TYR A 158 -9.65 0.72 -1.68
CA TYR A 158 -9.62 1.22 -3.05
C TYR A 158 -8.52 2.26 -3.23
N LYS A 159 -8.08 2.45 -4.48
CA LYS A 159 -7.08 3.41 -4.91
C LYS A 159 -7.06 3.48 -6.45
N CYS A 160 -6.25 4.36 -7.02
CA CYS A 160 -5.95 4.36 -8.46
C CYS A 160 -5.45 2.98 -8.94
N THR A 161 -6.02 2.52 -10.06
CA THR A 161 -5.73 1.24 -10.73
C THR A 161 -4.80 1.40 -11.93
N LEU A 162 -4.29 2.62 -12.17
CA LEU A 162 -3.67 3.04 -13.43
C LEU A 162 -4.58 2.80 -14.66
N CYS A 163 -5.90 2.73 -14.46
CA CYS A 163 -6.87 2.32 -15.49
C CYS A 163 -6.49 0.99 -16.14
N VAL A 164 -6.19 -0.03 -15.31
CA VAL A 164 -5.80 -1.39 -15.75
C VAL A 164 -6.75 -1.96 -16.81
N ASP A 165 -8.03 -1.65 -16.71
CA ASP A 165 -9.10 -2.02 -17.63
C ASP A 165 -8.96 -1.37 -19.02
N ARG A 166 -8.45 -0.13 -19.09
CA ARG A 166 -8.10 0.56 -20.35
C ARG A 166 -6.77 0.08 -20.90
N VAL A 167 -5.75 0.05 -20.04
CA VAL A 167 -4.37 -0.29 -20.40
C VAL A 167 -4.29 -1.73 -20.90
N GLY A 168 -5.02 -2.66 -20.28
CA GLY A 168 -5.07 -4.06 -20.68
C GLY A 168 -5.64 -4.29 -22.10
N VAL A 169 -6.30 -3.29 -22.68
CA VAL A 169 -6.82 -3.33 -24.06
C VAL A 169 -6.19 -2.26 -24.97
N GLY A 170 -5.05 -1.71 -24.57
CA GLY A 170 -4.25 -0.80 -25.39
C GLY A 170 -4.72 0.67 -25.39
N GLN A 171 -5.53 1.09 -24.43
CA GLN A 171 -5.91 2.49 -24.25
C GLN A 171 -5.16 3.14 -23.08
N GLU A 172 -4.78 4.41 -23.24
CA GLU A 172 -4.17 5.19 -22.17
C GLU A 172 -5.18 5.55 -21.05
N PRO A 173 -4.71 5.78 -19.80
CA PRO A 173 -5.58 6.11 -18.68
C PRO A 173 -6.45 7.36 -18.90
N ALA A 174 -7.66 7.37 -18.34
CA ALA A 174 -8.62 8.47 -18.51
C ALA A 174 -8.03 9.85 -18.08
N CYS A 175 -7.31 9.87 -16.95
CA CYS A 175 -6.68 11.10 -16.46
C CYS A 175 -5.52 11.60 -17.34
N VAL A 176 -4.90 10.70 -18.13
CA VAL A 176 -3.86 11.07 -19.10
C VAL A 176 -4.53 11.72 -20.30
N LYS A 177 -5.50 11.01 -20.90
CA LYS A 177 -6.22 11.45 -22.10
C LYS A 177 -6.88 12.82 -21.96
N ILE A 178 -7.42 13.15 -20.80
CA ILE A 178 -8.15 14.40 -20.57
C ILE A 178 -7.25 15.61 -20.28
N CYS A 179 -5.94 15.41 -20.04
CA CYS A 179 -5.10 16.48 -19.52
C CYS A 179 -4.96 17.64 -20.53
N PRO A 180 -5.50 18.84 -20.25
CA PRO A 180 -5.63 19.88 -21.26
C PRO A 180 -4.29 20.49 -21.68
N THR A 181 -3.29 20.47 -20.80
CA THR A 181 -1.96 21.05 -21.04
C THR A 181 -0.92 20.01 -21.44
N GLY A 182 -1.30 18.73 -21.50
CA GLY A 182 -0.33 17.65 -21.70
C GLY A 182 0.57 17.39 -20.50
N ALA A 183 0.30 17.94 -19.32
CA ALA A 183 1.09 17.72 -18.10
C ALA A 183 1.16 16.26 -17.62
N ILE A 184 0.31 15.39 -18.16
CA ILE A 184 0.28 13.97 -17.82
C ILE A 184 0.54 13.19 -19.11
N HIS A 185 1.67 12.50 -19.16
CA HIS A 185 2.05 11.62 -20.26
C HIS A 185 1.93 10.14 -19.85
N PHE A 186 1.80 9.26 -20.83
CA PHE A 186 1.75 7.82 -20.62
C PHE A 186 2.43 7.10 -21.78
N GLY A 187 3.11 6.01 -21.47
CA GLY A 187 3.80 5.18 -22.45
C GLY A 187 4.65 4.14 -21.74
N SER A 188 5.67 3.66 -22.43
CA SER A 188 6.66 2.81 -21.77
C SER A 188 7.41 3.57 -20.68
N LYS A 189 7.79 2.90 -19.60
CA LYS A 189 8.56 3.52 -18.52
C LYS A 189 9.88 4.08 -19.02
N GLN A 190 10.52 3.42 -19.99
CA GLN A 190 11.76 3.89 -20.60
C GLN A 190 11.54 5.21 -21.36
N ASP A 191 10.53 5.29 -22.21
CA ASP A 191 10.23 6.51 -22.98
C ASP A 191 9.81 7.65 -22.06
N MET A 192 9.06 7.35 -20.99
CA MET A 192 8.70 8.35 -19.98
C MET A 192 9.91 8.87 -19.21
N LYS A 193 10.93 8.04 -18.96
CA LYS A 193 12.20 8.51 -18.38
C LYS A 193 12.99 9.39 -19.35
N ALA A 194 13.01 9.04 -20.64
CA ALA A 194 13.65 9.84 -21.67
C ALA A 194 12.98 11.23 -21.80
N LEU A 195 11.65 11.26 -21.90
CA LEU A 195 10.87 12.50 -21.93
C LEU A 195 11.08 13.35 -20.67
N ALA A 196 11.14 12.72 -19.51
CA ALA A 196 11.45 13.43 -18.26
C ALA A 196 12.85 14.05 -18.27
N ALA A 197 13.85 13.33 -18.80
CA ALA A 197 15.22 13.84 -18.88
C ALA A 197 15.31 15.08 -19.80
N GLU A 198 14.66 15.03 -20.97
CA GLU A 198 14.55 16.20 -21.87
C GLU A 198 13.91 17.39 -21.16
N ARG A 199 12.78 17.15 -20.48
CA ARG A 199 12.06 18.21 -19.74
C ARG A 199 12.89 18.81 -18.60
N VAL A 200 13.66 17.98 -17.88
CA VAL A 200 14.54 18.44 -16.80
C VAL A 200 15.64 19.35 -17.35
N GLU A 201 16.25 19.02 -18.48
CA GLU A 201 17.27 19.87 -19.09
C GLU A 201 16.70 21.21 -19.59
N GLU A 202 15.48 21.21 -20.14
CA GLU A 202 14.77 22.46 -20.47
C GLU A 202 14.54 23.34 -19.23
N LEU A 203 14.14 22.74 -18.10
CA LEU A 203 13.89 23.45 -16.85
C LEU A 203 15.18 24.04 -16.26
N LYS A 204 16.28 23.29 -16.28
CA LYS A 204 17.61 23.81 -15.89
C LYS A 204 18.03 24.98 -16.78
N GLY A 205 17.79 24.90 -18.09
CA GLY A 205 18.02 26.01 -19.02
C GLY A 205 17.20 27.28 -18.71
N ARG A 206 16.11 27.14 -17.96
CA ARG A 206 15.25 28.24 -17.48
C ARG A 206 15.58 28.73 -16.06
N GLY A 207 16.65 28.21 -15.45
CA GLY A 207 17.11 28.61 -14.11
C GLY A 207 16.56 27.77 -12.95
N TYR A 208 15.92 26.63 -13.23
CA TYR A 208 15.57 25.65 -12.19
C TYR A 208 16.71 24.63 -12.02
N ASP A 209 17.79 25.03 -11.35
CA ASP A 209 19.00 24.22 -11.20
C ASP A 209 18.75 22.86 -10.51
N ASN A 210 17.74 22.82 -9.63
CA ASN A 210 17.35 21.62 -8.90
C ASN A 210 16.16 20.88 -9.55
N ALA A 211 15.84 21.17 -10.82
CA ALA A 211 14.82 20.41 -11.54
C ALA A 211 15.26 18.95 -11.68
N GLY A 212 14.30 18.04 -11.57
CA GLY A 212 14.61 16.61 -11.60
C GLY A 212 13.40 15.71 -11.73
N LEU A 213 13.69 14.44 -12.05
CA LEU A 213 12.74 13.35 -12.08
C LEU A 213 12.60 12.75 -10.67
N TYR A 214 11.38 12.72 -10.16
CA TYR A 214 11.02 11.98 -8.97
C TYR A 214 10.61 10.55 -9.34
N ASP A 215 11.54 9.62 -9.14
CA ASP A 215 11.39 8.16 -9.32
C ASP A 215 12.14 7.44 -8.18
N PRO A 216 11.54 7.34 -6.98
CA PRO A 216 12.28 7.04 -5.75
C PRO A 216 12.79 5.58 -5.71
N GLU A 217 14.12 5.43 -5.61
CA GLU A 217 14.80 4.14 -5.53
C GLU A 217 14.45 3.34 -4.26
N GLY A 218 14.05 4.02 -3.18
CA GLY A 218 13.65 3.38 -1.91
C GLY A 218 12.45 2.43 -2.01
N VAL A 219 11.69 2.49 -3.11
CA VAL A 219 10.63 1.54 -3.47
C VAL A 219 10.89 0.87 -4.82
N GLY A 220 12.14 0.83 -5.28
CA GLY A 220 12.57 0.26 -6.56
C GLY A 220 12.20 1.09 -7.80
N GLY A 221 11.84 2.36 -7.60
CA GLY A 221 11.20 3.20 -8.61
C GLY A 221 9.67 3.03 -8.66
N THR A 222 9.01 3.84 -9.48
CA THR A 222 7.55 3.95 -9.55
C THR A 222 7.06 3.92 -11.00
N HIS A 223 5.83 3.43 -11.20
CA HIS A 223 5.14 3.49 -12.49
C HIS A 223 4.25 4.74 -12.63
N VAL A 224 4.30 5.62 -11.62
CA VAL A 224 3.88 7.01 -11.71
C VAL A 224 5.04 7.86 -11.22
N MET A 225 5.58 8.72 -12.07
CA MET A 225 6.76 9.55 -11.79
C MET A 225 6.40 11.03 -11.94
N TYR A 226 7.19 11.92 -11.34
CA TYR A 226 7.00 13.37 -11.51
C TYR A 226 8.21 14.04 -12.13
N VAL A 227 8.01 15.06 -12.96
CA VAL A 227 9.03 16.10 -13.15
C VAL A 227 8.73 17.22 -12.17
N LEU A 228 9.73 17.68 -11.42
CA LEU A 228 9.61 18.73 -10.41
C LEU A 228 10.55 19.89 -10.71
N HIS A 229 10.12 21.12 -10.43
CA HIS A 229 11.02 22.30 -10.45
C HIS A 229 12.08 22.22 -9.35
N HIS A 230 11.70 21.68 -8.19
CA HIS A 230 12.50 21.61 -6.96
C HIS A 230 12.59 20.16 -6.49
N ALA A 231 13.29 19.32 -7.25
CA ALA A 231 13.39 17.89 -6.96
C ALA A 231 14.21 17.59 -5.69
N ASN A 232 15.02 18.54 -5.23
CA ASN A 232 15.73 18.49 -3.94
C ASN A 232 14.84 18.80 -2.72
N LYS A 233 13.62 19.31 -2.94
CA LYS A 233 12.66 19.64 -1.89
C LYS A 233 11.25 19.15 -2.25
N PRO A 234 11.04 17.83 -2.49
CA PRO A 234 9.74 17.30 -2.89
C PRO A 234 8.63 17.62 -1.88
N GLN A 235 8.96 17.83 -0.60
CA GLN A 235 8.01 18.16 0.46
C GLN A 235 7.26 19.47 0.21
N LEU A 236 7.82 20.39 -0.60
CA LEU A 236 7.13 21.61 -1.03
C LEU A 236 5.86 21.31 -1.84
N TYR A 237 5.81 20.16 -2.51
CA TYR A 237 4.66 19.71 -3.29
C TYR A 237 3.67 18.99 -2.37
N HIS A 238 3.14 19.69 -1.37
CA HIS A 238 2.17 19.18 -0.41
C HIS A 238 2.62 17.86 0.25
N GLY A 239 3.82 17.87 0.84
CA GLY A 239 4.33 16.75 1.64
C GLY A 239 4.69 15.49 0.85
N LEU A 240 5.05 15.60 -0.44
CA LEU A 240 5.61 14.46 -1.18
C LEU A 240 6.89 13.99 -0.46
N PRO A 241 7.00 12.69 -0.08
CA PRO A 241 8.15 12.20 0.67
C PRO A 241 9.47 12.34 -0.12
N ASP A 242 10.59 12.58 0.57
CA ASP A 242 11.89 12.73 -0.09
C ASP A 242 12.45 11.41 -0.63
N ASN A 243 12.71 10.50 0.30
CA ASN A 243 13.27 9.19 0.04
C ASN A 243 12.34 8.13 0.66
N PRO A 244 11.15 7.91 0.08
CA PRO A 244 10.19 6.98 0.62
C PRO A 244 10.73 5.55 0.53
N THR A 245 10.73 4.85 1.66
CA THR A 245 11.02 3.42 1.76
C THR A 245 9.89 2.70 2.48
N ILE A 246 9.79 1.39 2.29
CA ILE A 246 8.93 0.57 3.15
C ILE A 246 9.48 0.63 4.58
N SER A 247 8.62 0.85 5.57
CA SER A 247 9.03 0.95 6.96
C SER A 247 9.89 -0.26 7.40
N PRO A 248 11.03 -0.05 8.08
CA PRO A 248 11.85 -1.13 8.61
C PRO A 248 11.09 -2.05 9.57
N THR A 249 10.15 -1.51 10.35
CA THR A 249 9.34 -2.31 11.29
C THR A 249 8.42 -3.29 10.54
N ILE A 250 7.82 -2.84 9.44
CA ILE A 250 6.99 -3.68 8.58
C ILE A 250 7.85 -4.73 7.89
N THR A 251 9.03 -4.33 7.39
CA THR A 251 9.97 -5.24 6.73
C THR A 251 10.44 -6.35 7.68
N PHE A 252 10.75 -6.03 8.94
CA PHE A 252 11.10 -7.01 9.97
C PHE A 252 9.93 -7.95 10.29
N TRP A 253 8.75 -7.39 10.59
CA TRP A 253 7.56 -8.14 10.99
C TRP A 253 7.03 -9.08 9.90
N LYS A 254 7.08 -8.65 8.63
CA LYS A 254 6.66 -9.47 7.48
C LYS A 254 7.78 -10.34 6.92
N GLY A 255 9.03 -10.02 7.22
CA GLY A 255 10.21 -10.77 6.83
C GLY A 255 10.60 -11.81 7.87
N ILE A 256 11.76 -11.63 8.51
CA ILE A 256 12.44 -12.65 9.33
C ILE A 256 11.65 -13.08 10.57
N TRP A 257 10.74 -12.25 11.08
CA TRP A 257 9.93 -12.61 12.24
C TRP A 257 9.04 -13.84 11.98
N LYS A 258 8.54 -14.00 10.74
CA LYS A 258 7.67 -15.11 10.36
C LYS A 258 8.35 -16.48 10.46
N PRO A 259 9.50 -16.75 9.80
CA PRO A 259 10.19 -18.02 9.94
C PRO A 259 10.71 -18.25 11.37
N LEU A 260 11.18 -17.20 12.07
CA LEU A 260 11.61 -17.33 13.47
C LEU A 260 10.46 -17.78 14.38
N ALA A 261 9.26 -17.21 14.20
CA ALA A 261 8.09 -17.64 14.95
C ALA A 261 7.74 -19.11 14.67
N VAL A 262 7.79 -19.55 13.41
CA VAL A 262 7.55 -20.96 13.04
C VAL A 262 8.57 -21.90 13.69
N ILE A 263 9.86 -21.55 13.67
CA ILE A 263 10.91 -22.32 14.35
C ILE A 263 10.64 -22.39 15.84
N GLY A 264 10.28 -21.27 16.48
CA GLY A 264 9.92 -21.22 17.89
C GLY A 264 8.75 -22.13 18.23
N PHE A 265 7.68 -22.10 17.43
CA PHE A 265 6.53 -23.00 17.58
C PHE A 265 6.93 -24.48 17.45
N ALA A 266 7.71 -24.83 16.41
CA ALA A 266 8.17 -26.19 16.20
C ALA A 266 9.04 -26.71 17.36
N ALA A 267 9.97 -25.87 17.83
CA ALA A 267 10.82 -26.20 18.98
C ALA A 267 10.02 -26.38 20.26
N THR A 268 9.03 -25.51 20.51
CA THR A 268 8.15 -25.57 21.69
C THR A 268 7.29 -26.83 21.66
N PHE A 269 6.73 -27.17 20.50
CA PHE A 269 5.94 -28.37 20.31
C PHE A 269 6.78 -29.64 20.46
N ALA A 270 7.99 -29.67 19.92
CA ALA A 270 8.92 -30.78 20.12
C ALA A 270 9.28 -30.93 21.61
N ALA A 271 9.62 -29.82 22.28
CA ALA A 271 9.96 -29.81 23.70
C ALA A 271 8.81 -30.30 24.57
N SER A 272 7.56 -29.91 24.28
CA SER A 272 6.40 -30.37 25.04
C SER A 272 6.15 -31.87 24.88
N ILE A 273 6.31 -32.40 23.66
CA ILE A 273 6.23 -33.85 23.41
C ILE A 273 7.33 -34.58 24.18
N PHE A 274 8.59 -34.16 24.05
CA PHE A 274 9.70 -34.83 24.72
C PHE A 274 9.62 -34.72 26.25
N HIS A 275 9.15 -33.58 26.78
CA HIS A 275 8.88 -33.40 28.20
C HIS A 275 7.79 -34.36 28.67
N TYR A 276 6.65 -34.45 27.96
CA TYR A 276 5.56 -35.33 28.33
C TYR A 276 5.94 -36.81 28.27
N VAL A 277 6.67 -37.24 27.24
CA VAL A 277 7.16 -38.62 27.10
C VAL A 277 8.24 -38.95 28.13
N GLY A 278 9.15 -38.01 28.41
CA GLY A 278 10.30 -38.23 29.29
C GLY A 278 9.96 -38.14 30.79
N ILE A 279 9.12 -37.20 31.19
CA ILE A 279 8.76 -36.96 32.60
C ILE A 279 7.43 -37.65 32.95
N GLY A 280 6.54 -37.80 31.97
CA GLY A 280 5.21 -38.35 32.18
C GLY A 280 4.20 -37.31 32.67
N PRO A 281 2.92 -37.72 32.81
CA PRO A 281 1.88 -36.86 33.34
C PRO A 281 2.09 -36.60 34.83
N ASN A 282 1.80 -35.39 35.28
CA ASN A 282 1.67 -35.11 36.72
C ASN A 282 0.40 -35.80 37.24
N ARG A 283 0.57 -36.84 38.06
CA ARG A 283 -0.53 -37.58 38.71
C ARG A 283 -0.48 -37.30 40.20
N VAL A 284 -1.65 -37.21 40.82
CA VAL A 284 -1.77 -37.20 42.28
C VAL A 284 -1.19 -38.52 42.79
N SER A 285 -0.30 -38.43 43.78
CA SER A 285 0.21 -39.64 44.43
C SER A 285 -0.90 -40.31 45.23
N ARG A 286 -0.82 -41.62 45.42
CA ARG A 286 -1.85 -42.37 46.14
C ARG A 286 -2.00 -41.89 47.59
N GLU A 287 -0.93 -41.40 48.19
CA GLU A 287 -0.88 -40.78 49.53
C GLU A 287 -1.58 -39.42 49.57
N GLU A 288 -1.43 -38.58 48.54
CA GLU A 288 -2.15 -37.31 48.43
C GLU A 288 -3.65 -37.53 48.13
N GLU A 289 -3.99 -38.59 47.40
CA GLU A 289 -5.36 -39.00 47.12
C GLU A 289 -6.03 -39.53 48.41
N GLU A 290 -5.32 -40.34 49.20
CA GLU A 290 -5.75 -40.82 50.51
C GLU A 290 -5.87 -39.70 51.54
N SER A 291 -4.91 -38.77 51.63
CA SER A 291 -4.98 -37.62 52.54
C SER A 291 -6.14 -36.67 52.19
N ALA A 292 -6.38 -36.45 50.89
CA ALA A 292 -7.54 -35.65 50.46
C ALA A 292 -8.88 -36.34 50.81
N LEU A 293 -8.93 -37.68 50.76
CA LEU A 293 -10.11 -38.44 51.20
C LEU A 293 -10.29 -38.40 52.73
N GLU A 294 -9.20 -38.45 53.51
CA GLU A 294 -9.24 -38.28 54.97
C GLU A 294 -9.65 -36.87 55.38
N ASP A 295 -9.20 -35.83 54.67
CA ASP A 295 -9.62 -34.43 54.89
C ASP A 295 -11.13 -34.23 54.57
N ILE A 296 -11.65 -34.94 53.56
CA ILE A 296 -13.08 -34.92 53.22
C ILE A 296 -13.92 -35.63 54.29
N ASP A 297 -13.44 -36.77 54.82
CA ASP A 297 -14.15 -37.54 55.84
C ASP A 297 -14.11 -36.83 57.21
N SER A 298 -13.01 -36.16 57.54
CA SER A 298 -12.86 -35.35 58.76
C SER A 298 -13.63 -34.02 58.70
N GLY A 299 -13.75 -33.39 57.52
CA GLY A 299 -14.57 -32.18 57.33
C GLY A 299 -16.08 -32.42 57.42
N ASN A 300 -16.54 -33.64 57.18
CA ASN A 300 -17.96 -34.03 57.32
C ASN A 300 -18.38 -34.27 58.79
N SER A 301 -17.41 -34.32 59.71
CA SER A 301 -17.64 -34.54 61.14
C SER A 301 -18.01 -33.26 61.93
N ASP A 302 -17.85 -32.06 61.33
CA ASP A 302 -18.11 -30.76 62.00
C ASP A 302 -19.42 -30.08 61.56
N CYS A 303 -20.23 -30.72 60.69
CA CYS A 303 -21.55 -30.19 60.29
C CYS A 303 -22.71 -30.74 61.14
N GLY A 304 -22.42 -31.27 62.33
CA GLY A 304 -23.31 -32.10 63.12
C GLY A 304 -23.58 -31.67 64.56
N GLU A 305 -23.58 -30.37 64.91
CA GLU A 305 -24.15 -29.95 66.22
C GLU A 305 -24.62 -28.48 66.28
N THR A 306 -25.59 -28.07 65.44
CA THR A 306 -26.46 -26.94 65.81
C THR A 306 -27.49 -27.40 66.83
N LYS A 307 -27.18 -27.19 68.12
CA LYS A 307 -28.14 -27.32 69.23
C LYS A 307 -29.20 -26.23 69.15
N LYS A 308 -30.45 -26.67 69.38
CA LYS A 308 -31.65 -25.87 69.64
C LYS A 308 -31.49 -24.95 70.85
#